data_AF-A0AAE0V2R7-F1
#
_entry.id   AF-A0AAE0V2R7-F1
#
_cell.length_a   1.000
_cell.length_b   1.000
_cell.length_c   1.000
_cell.angle_alpha   90.00
_cell.angle_beta   90.00
_cell.angle_gamma   90.00
#
_symmetry.space_group_name_H-M   'P 1'
#
loop_
_entity.id
_entity.type
_entity.pdbx_description
1 polymer ?
#
loop_
_entity_poly.entity_id
_entity_poly.type
_entity_poly.pdbx_seq_one_letter_code
_entity_poly.pdbx_strand_id
1 'polypeptide(L)'
;MDTLLSVFPSDSTPLTVLGDFNLPSDKLHSSGLLALLNSFSLSFNSCPLTRKEGNILDLVFTHPSPATDMTATPLHISDHHLVSFTITLPILPKHNSQHLSLTCRNLHFISPSSVASCTLSSLPEHDSFSSLPLDSATDTLLSSLSSTMDLLCPLSTIRKKNSSTSPWLSDVLCNNQGELRSAARKWKKSNLDTDLISYRTLLSKFSLDVTSAKTSFYKEKLETSAQDPRKLYNIFSSLLNPPAPPSPSSLTAKDFATFYTEKIERICQTFTSLPTSSTSHSQHSTTP
;
A
#
# COMPACT_ATOMS: atom_id res chain seq x y z
N MET A 1 -8.73 9.43 -10.85
CA MET A 1 -7.85 8.57 -11.69
C MET A 1 -6.67 9.36 -12.22
N ASP A 2 -6.89 10.57 -12.75
CA ASP A 2 -5.84 11.48 -13.22
C ASP A 2 -4.72 11.74 -12.18
N THR A 3 -5.08 12.12 -10.95
CA THR A 3 -4.14 12.31 -9.83
C THR A 3 -3.40 11.03 -9.41
N LEU A 4 -3.94 9.84 -9.73
CA LEU A 4 -3.31 8.57 -9.44
C LEU A 4 -2.36 8.16 -10.56
N LEU A 5 -2.72 8.44 -11.82
CA LEU A 5 -1.91 8.18 -12.99
C LEU A 5 -0.73 9.17 -13.12
N SER A 6 -0.88 10.41 -12.64
CA SER A 6 0.18 11.43 -12.62
C SER A 6 1.33 11.14 -11.65
N VAL A 7 1.16 10.17 -10.74
CA VAL A 7 2.23 9.71 -9.83
C VAL A 7 3.21 8.78 -10.56
N PHE A 8 2.80 8.18 -11.67
CA PHE A 8 3.67 7.32 -12.46
C PHE A 8 4.54 8.16 -13.41
N PRO A 9 5.86 7.93 -13.46
CA PRO A 9 6.73 8.65 -14.38
C PRO A 9 6.26 8.45 -15.83
N SER A 10 6.16 9.55 -16.57
CA SER A 10 5.86 9.54 -18.01
C SER A 10 6.94 8.82 -18.82
N ASP A 11 8.14 8.65 -18.23
CA ASP A 11 9.31 8.14 -18.90
C ASP A 11 9.46 6.62 -18.70
N SER A 12 9.16 5.87 -19.77
CA SER A 12 9.65 4.51 -20.05
C SER A 12 9.30 3.36 -19.08
N THR A 13 8.60 3.62 -17.98
CA THR A 13 8.16 2.54 -17.08
C THR A 13 6.96 1.79 -17.66
N PRO A 14 7.03 0.45 -17.81
CA PRO A 14 5.88 -0.34 -18.21
C PRO A 14 4.76 -0.19 -17.18
N LEU A 15 3.59 0.25 -17.63
CA LEU A 15 2.40 0.44 -16.81
C LEU A 15 1.28 -0.46 -17.34
N THR A 16 0.62 -1.15 -16.42
CA THR A 16 -0.57 -1.96 -16.74
C THR A 16 -1.66 -1.61 -15.75
N VAL A 17 -2.81 -1.20 -16.26
CA VAL A 17 -4.01 -0.91 -15.48
C VAL A 17 -5.05 -1.98 -15.81
N LEU A 18 -5.48 -2.70 -14.79
CA LEU A 18 -6.46 -3.79 -14.91
C LEU A 18 -7.48 -3.69 -13.78
N GLY A 19 -8.73 -4.06 -14.07
CA GLY A 19 -9.78 -4.12 -13.07
C GLY A 19 -11.18 -4.08 -13.68
N ASP A 20 -12.18 -4.15 -12.80
CA ASP A 20 -13.58 -3.97 -13.15
C ASP A 20 -13.91 -2.47 -13.17
N PHE A 21 -14.11 -1.93 -14.38
CA PHE A 21 -14.45 -0.52 -14.58
C PHE A 21 -15.94 -0.26 -14.50
N ASN A 22 -16.78 -1.30 -14.50
CA ASN A 22 -18.24 -1.19 -14.58
C ASN A 22 -18.72 -0.29 -15.75
N LEU A 23 -17.90 -0.17 -16.80
CA LEU A 23 -18.17 0.62 -17.99
C LEU A 23 -18.04 -0.30 -19.21
N PRO A 24 -19.12 -0.47 -20.01
CA PRO A 24 -19.04 -1.19 -21.27
C PRO A 24 -18.03 -0.54 -22.22
N SER A 25 -17.34 -1.35 -23.02
CA SER A 25 -16.42 -0.90 -24.08
C SER A 25 -17.02 0.21 -24.96
N ASP A 26 -18.31 0.10 -25.27
CA ASP A 26 -19.00 1.00 -26.18
C ASP A 26 -19.23 2.41 -25.58
N LYS A 27 -19.19 2.51 -24.25
CA LYS A 27 -19.31 3.77 -23.49
C LYS A 27 -17.95 4.33 -23.06
N LEU A 28 -16.86 3.68 -23.45
CA LEU A 28 -15.51 4.10 -23.08
C LEU A 28 -15.11 5.42 -23.75
N HIS A 29 -15.59 5.64 -24.98
CA HIS A 29 -15.37 6.87 -25.74
C HIS A 29 -16.18 8.06 -25.20
N SER A 30 -17.41 7.83 -24.74
CA SER A 30 -18.32 8.88 -24.26
C SER A 30 -18.09 9.27 -22.80
N SER A 31 -17.41 8.44 -22.01
CA SER A 31 -17.12 8.69 -20.59
C SER A 31 -15.89 9.56 -20.34
N GLY A 32 -15.12 9.93 -21.38
CA GLY A 32 -13.86 10.67 -21.24
C GLY A 32 -12.70 9.88 -20.63
N LEU A 33 -12.97 8.67 -20.12
CA LEU A 33 -11.97 7.77 -19.53
C LEU A 33 -10.90 7.38 -20.55
N LEU A 34 -11.29 7.08 -21.80
CA LEU A 34 -10.34 6.74 -22.85
C LEU A 34 -9.40 7.92 -23.17
N ALA A 35 -9.95 9.13 -23.22
CA ALA A 35 -9.16 10.34 -23.49
C ALA A 35 -8.12 10.58 -22.38
N LEU A 36 -8.53 10.36 -21.12
CA LEU A 36 -7.63 10.40 -19.97
C LEU A 36 -6.55 9.31 -20.06
N LEU A 37 -6.91 8.06 -20.34
CA LEU A 37 -5.93 6.97 -20.40
C LEU A 37 -4.95 7.15 -21.58
N ASN A 38 -5.45 7.61 -22.73
CA ASN A 38 -4.63 7.95 -23.88
C ASN A 38 -3.65 9.09 -23.60
N SER A 39 -3.97 10.05 -22.72
CA SER A 39 -3.03 11.11 -22.35
C SER A 39 -1.80 10.57 -21.61
N PHE A 40 -1.92 9.42 -20.95
CA PHE A 40 -0.82 8.67 -20.33
C PHE A 40 -0.23 7.58 -21.26
N SER A 41 -0.53 7.65 -22.57
CA SER A 41 -0.10 6.66 -23.57
C SER A 41 -0.55 5.22 -23.30
N LEU A 42 -1.60 5.02 -22.49
CA LEU A 42 -2.15 3.70 -22.20
C LEU A 42 -3.06 3.24 -23.34
N SER A 43 -2.69 2.14 -24.01
CA SER A 43 -3.52 1.52 -25.05
C SER A 43 -4.54 0.56 -24.45
N PHE A 44 -5.80 0.67 -24.86
CA PHE A 44 -6.84 -0.30 -24.56
C PHE A 44 -6.56 -1.62 -25.29
N ASN A 45 -6.56 -2.72 -24.56
CA ASN A 45 -6.45 -4.05 -25.13
C ASN A 45 -7.84 -4.70 -25.16
N SER A 46 -8.32 -5.02 -26.36
CA SER A 46 -9.63 -5.65 -26.55
C SER A 46 -9.66 -7.01 -25.85
N CYS A 47 -10.64 -7.20 -24.97
CA CYS A 47 -10.85 -8.42 -24.20
C CYS A 47 -11.99 -9.27 -24.80
N PRO A 48 -11.94 -10.61 -24.68
CA PRO A 48 -13.11 -11.46 -24.83
C PRO A 48 -14.16 -11.14 -23.74
N LEU A 49 -15.39 -11.65 -23.89
CA LEU A 49 -16.47 -11.45 -22.93
C LEU A 49 -16.03 -11.85 -21.51
N THR A 50 -16.02 -10.90 -20.58
CA THR A 50 -15.45 -11.08 -19.25
C THR A 50 -16.48 -11.49 -18.20
N ARG A 51 -17.77 -11.52 -18.55
CA ARG A 51 -18.87 -12.01 -17.68
C ARG A 51 -19.76 -13.04 -18.36
N LYS A 52 -20.40 -13.90 -17.56
CA LYS A 52 -21.37 -14.92 -18.02
C LYS A 52 -22.53 -14.34 -18.85
N GLU A 53 -22.89 -13.10 -18.58
CA GLU A 53 -23.98 -12.37 -19.25
C GLU A 53 -23.57 -11.75 -20.60
N GLY A 54 -22.29 -11.88 -21.00
CA GLY A 54 -21.82 -11.42 -22.31
C GLY A 54 -21.41 -9.94 -22.37
N ASN A 55 -21.06 -9.34 -21.24
CA ASN A 55 -20.53 -7.97 -21.17
C ASN A 55 -19.02 -7.96 -20.92
N ILE A 56 -18.36 -6.89 -21.38
CA ILE A 56 -16.94 -6.60 -21.14
C ILE A 56 -16.89 -5.41 -20.18
N LEU A 57 -16.67 -5.68 -18.89
CA LEU A 57 -16.52 -4.66 -17.84
C LEU A 57 -15.13 -4.68 -17.21
N ASP A 58 -14.43 -5.80 -17.35
CA ASP A 58 -13.04 -5.97 -16.92
C ASP A 58 -12.12 -5.52 -18.06
N LEU A 59 -11.50 -4.35 -17.93
CA LEU A 59 -10.70 -3.73 -18.99
C LEU A 59 -9.21 -3.82 -18.67
N VAL A 60 -8.39 -3.96 -19.72
CA VAL A 60 -6.93 -4.05 -19.62
C VAL A 60 -6.29 -2.96 -20.47
N PHE A 61 -5.55 -2.07 -19.82
CA PHE A 61 -4.78 -1.02 -20.49
C PHE A 61 -3.30 -1.22 -20.22
N THR A 62 -2.48 -1.08 -21.26
CA THR A 62 -1.02 -1.29 -21.16
C THR A 62 -0.24 -0.18 -21.85
N HIS A 63 0.97 0.07 -21.36
CA HIS A 63 1.99 0.93 -21.97
C HIS A 63 3.38 0.39 -21.59
N PRO A 64 4.39 0.43 -22.48
CA PRO A 64 4.32 0.73 -23.92
C PRO A 64 3.93 -0.51 -24.75
N SER A 65 3.98 -1.71 -24.17
CA SER A 65 3.77 -2.96 -24.88
C SER A 65 2.29 -3.37 -24.85
N PRO A 66 1.68 -3.72 -25.98
CA PRO A 66 0.33 -4.26 -26.01
C PRO A 66 0.28 -5.64 -25.35
N ALA A 67 -0.88 -5.99 -24.78
CA ALA A 67 -1.15 -7.34 -24.31
C ALA A 67 -1.48 -8.26 -25.49
N THR A 68 -0.90 -9.47 -25.50
CA THR A 68 -1.17 -10.53 -26.47
C THR A 68 -1.84 -11.73 -25.79
N ASP A 69 -2.39 -12.65 -26.59
CA ASP A 69 -2.97 -13.92 -26.10
C ASP A 69 -4.07 -13.75 -25.05
N MET A 70 -4.91 -12.73 -25.21
CA MET A 70 -5.98 -12.44 -24.27
C MET A 70 -7.06 -13.54 -24.31
N THR A 71 -7.29 -14.17 -23.18
CA THR A 71 -8.28 -15.25 -23.00
C THR A 71 -9.15 -14.98 -21.78
N ALA A 72 -10.43 -15.35 -21.86
CA ALA A 72 -11.36 -15.27 -20.75
C ALA A 72 -11.83 -16.69 -20.40
N THR A 73 -11.46 -17.18 -19.21
CA THR A 73 -11.76 -18.54 -18.78
C THR A 73 -12.91 -18.55 -17.75
N PRO A 74 -13.99 -19.31 -17.99
CA PRO A 74 -15.14 -19.30 -17.07
C PRO A 74 -14.77 -19.89 -15.71
N LEU A 75 -15.18 -19.18 -14.65
CA LEU A 75 -15.05 -19.66 -13.28
C LEU A 75 -16.37 -20.26 -12.79
N HIS A 76 -16.31 -21.41 -12.11
CA HIS A 76 -17.51 -22.04 -11.56
C HIS A 76 -18.09 -21.28 -10.36
N ILE A 77 -17.25 -20.51 -9.65
CA ILE A 77 -17.58 -19.83 -8.39
C ILE A 77 -17.90 -18.33 -8.54
N SER A 78 -17.74 -17.77 -9.74
CA SER A 78 -17.94 -16.34 -10.01
C SER A 78 -18.71 -16.14 -11.32
N ASP A 79 -19.42 -15.04 -11.42
CA ASP A 79 -20.02 -14.50 -12.64
C ASP A 79 -18.99 -13.83 -13.58
N HIS A 80 -17.81 -13.49 -13.05
CA HIS A 80 -16.66 -13.04 -13.84
C HIS A 80 -15.86 -14.23 -14.39
N HIS A 81 -15.28 -14.02 -15.57
CA HIS A 81 -14.30 -14.89 -16.20
C HIS A 81 -12.89 -14.46 -15.76
N LEU A 82 -11.99 -15.43 -15.60
CA LEU A 82 -10.58 -15.16 -15.38
C LEU A 82 -9.95 -14.70 -16.70
N VAL A 83 -9.58 -13.42 -16.76
CA VAL A 83 -8.86 -12.82 -17.89
C VAL A 83 -7.37 -13.14 -17.75
N SER A 84 -6.80 -13.78 -18.77
CA SER A 84 -5.38 -14.10 -18.86
C SER A 84 -4.80 -13.51 -20.14
N PHE A 85 -3.60 -12.92 -20.07
CA PHE A 85 -2.91 -12.33 -21.21
C PHE A 85 -1.40 -12.34 -20.98
N THR A 86 -0.65 -12.18 -22.07
CA THR A 86 0.81 -12.10 -22.07
C THR A 86 1.23 -10.66 -22.37
N ILE A 87 2.23 -10.12 -21.67
CA ILE A 87 2.85 -8.83 -22.02
C ILE A 87 4.34 -9.06 -22.22
N THR A 88 4.87 -8.57 -23.33
CA THR A 88 6.32 -8.55 -23.57
C THR A 88 6.92 -7.28 -22.98
N LEU A 89 7.66 -7.40 -21.89
CA LEU A 89 8.33 -6.27 -21.28
C LEU A 89 9.67 -5.99 -21.99
N PRO A 90 9.98 -4.73 -22.37
CA PRO A 90 11.28 -4.41 -22.92
C PRO A 90 12.37 -4.70 -21.87
N ILE A 91 13.51 -5.22 -22.32
CA ILE A 91 14.69 -5.40 -21.47
C ILE A 91 15.20 -4.00 -21.11
N LEU A 92 14.73 -3.47 -19.99
CA LEU A 92 15.23 -2.21 -19.49
C LEU A 92 16.69 -2.43 -19.05
N PRO A 93 17.66 -1.59 -19.48
CA PRO A 93 19.00 -1.64 -18.91
C PRO A 93 18.87 -1.55 -17.38
N LYS A 94 19.78 -2.22 -16.65
CA LYS A 94 19.87 -2.14 -15.18
C LYS A 94 20.16 -0.70 -14.79
N HIS A 95 19.14 0.15 -14.79
CA HIS A 95 19.26 1.51 -14.35
C HIS A 95 19.60 1.41 -12.88
N ASN A 96 20.72 2.05 -12.48
CA ASN A 96 21.08 2.17 -11.08
C ASN A 96 19.83 2.60 -10.33
N SER A 97 19.42 1.75 -9.40
CA SER A 97 18.20 1.81 -8.62
C SER A 97 17.94 3.23 -8.13
N GLN A 98 17.23 4.03 -8.93
CA GLN A 98 16.70 5.29 -8.42
C GLN A 98 15.69 4.88 -7.37
N HIS A 99 15.93 5.32 -6.14
CA HIS A 99 15.05 5.08 -5.02
C HIS A 99 13.63 5.44 -5.44
N LEU A 100 12.75 4.44 -5.58
CA LEU A 100 11.33 4.71 -5.79
C LEU A 100 10.82 5.41 -4.53
N SER A 101 10.74 6.74 -4.61
CA SER A 101 10.06 7.58 -3.64
C SER A 101 8.58 7.55 -3.99
N LEU A 102 7.80 6.87 -3.16
CA LEU A 102 6.35 6.89 -3.27
C LEU A 102 5.83 8.00 -2.39
N THR A 103 4.98 8.87 -2.93
CA THR A 103 4.26 9.85 -2.14
C THR A 103 2.90 9.27 -1.80
N CYS A 104 2.62 9.09 -0.51
CA CYS A 104 1.34 8.55 -0.04
C CYS A 104 0.88 9.22 1.26
N ARG A 105 -0.43 9.24 1.49
CA ARG A 105 -1.03 9.67 2.76
C ARG A 105 -1.19 8.47 3.68
N ASN A 106 -0.87 8.63 4.95
CA ASN A 106 -1.12 7.59 5.94
C ASN A 106 -2.58 7.68 6.42
N LEU A 107 -3.44 6.83 5.87
CA LEU A 107 -4.87 6.79 6.23
C LEU A 107 -5.18 5.92 7.45
N HIS A 108 -4.20 5.17 7.98
CA HIS A 108 -4.44 4.15 8.99
C HIS A 108 -4.90 4.72 10.34
N PHE A 109 -4.52 5.97 10.64
CA PHE A 109 -4.80 6.61 11.93
C PHE A 109 -5.90 7.67 11.87
N ILE A 110 -6.59 7.80 10.74
CA ILE A 110 -7.65 8.80 10.58
C ILE A 110 -8.95 8.24 11.14
N SER A 111 -9.56 8.97 12.08
CA SER A 111 -10.92 8.67 12.53
C SER A 111 -11.95 9.33 11.60
N PRO A 112 -13.04 8.62 11.23
CA PRO A 112 -14.12 9.20 10.42
C PRO A 112 -14.72 10.46 11.04
N SER A 113 -14.81 10.50 12.37
CA SER A 113 -15.33 11.67 13.12
C SER A 113 -14.45 12.91 12.97
N SER A 114 -13.12 12.75 12.95
CA SER A 114 -12.20 13.88 12.78
C SER A 114 -12.21 14.41 11.36
N VAL A 115 -12.39 13.54 10.35
CA VAL A 115 -12.61 13.97 8.97
C VAL A 115 -13.89 14.79 8.89
N ALA A 116 -15.01 14.25 9.40
CA ALA A 116 -16.29 14.92 9.35
C ALA A 116 -16.23 16.30 10.03
N SER A 117 -15.69 16.39 11.25
CA SER A 117 -15.59 17.67 11.97
C SER A 117 -14.70 18.68 11.26
N CYS A 118 -13.52 18.27 10.78
CA CYS A 118 -12.61 19.15 10.05
C CYS A 118 -13.21 19.63 8.72
N THR A 119 -13.86 18.72 7.97
CA THR A 119 -14.56 19.10 6.74
C THR A 119 -15.66 20.11 7.03
N LEU A 120 -16.49 19.87 8.05
CA LEU A 120 -17.61 20.75 8.38
C LEU A 120 -17.12 22.13 8.84
N SER A 121 -15.97 22.19 9.53
CA SER A 121 -15.34 23.46 9.92
C SER A 121 -14.70 24.21 8.75
N SER A 122 -14.34 23.51 7.68
CA SER A 122 -13.74 24.10 6.48
C SER A 122 -14.78 24.55 5.46
N LEU A 123 -16.01 24.02 5.52
CA LEU A 123 -17.08 24.41 4.62
C LEU A 123 -17.68 25.77 5.01
N PRO A 124 -18.16 26.57 4.05
CA PRO A 124 -18.97 27.75 4.33
C PRO A 124 -20.26 27.39 5.07
N GLU A 125 -20.88 28.37 5.72
CA GLU A 125 -22.20 28.21 6.32
C GLU A 125 -23.21 27.70 5.29
N HIS A 126 -24.14 26.85 5.74
CA HIS A 126 -25.07 26.12 4.90
C HIS A 126 -25.84 27.01 3.90
N ASP A 127 -26.30 28.17 4.35
CA ASP A 127 -27.08 29.09 3.51
C ASP A 127 -26.21 29.76 2.45
N SER A 128 -24.96 30.07 2.78
CA SER A 128 -23.98 30.57 1.82
C SER A 128 -23.60 29.49 0.80
N PHE A 129 -23.38 28.25 1.26
CA PHE A 129 -23.00 27.14 0.40
C PHE A 129 -24.12 26.75 -0.57
N SER A 130 -25.38 26.72 -0.12
CA SER A 130 -26.55 26.39 -0.95
C SER A 130 -26.87 27.43 -2.02
N SER A 131 -26.42 28.68 -1.82
CA SER A 131 -26.59 29.77 -2.77
C SER A 131 -25.54 29.79 -3.90
N LEU A 132 -24.49 28.96 -3.80
CA LEU A 132 -23.42 28.90 -4.78
C LEU A 132 -23.91 28.24 -6.09
N PRO A 133 -23.41 28.72 -7.26
CA PRO A 133 -23.50 27.97 -8.51
C PRO A 133 -22.92 26.57 -8.36
N LEU A 134 -23.45 25.61 -9.10
CA LEU A 134 -23.08 24.19 -8.99
C LEU A 134 -21.57 23.97 -9.06
N ASP A 135 -20.90 24.55 -10.07
CA ASP A 135 -19.45 24.39 -10.27
C ASP A 135 -18.65 24.96 -9.08
N SER A 136 -19.03 26.14 -8.60
CA SER A 136 -18.39 26.78 -7.43
C SER A 136 -18.63 25.99 -6.14
N ALA A 137 -19.81 25.41 -5.97
CA ALA A 137 -20.12 24.54 -4.83
C ALA A 137 -19.26 23.26 -4.87
N THR A 138 -19.08 22.66 -6.06
CA THR A 138 -18.24 21.47 -6.23
C THR A 138 -16.77 21.77 -5.96
N ASP A 139 -16.24 22.88 -6.47
CA ASP A 139 -14.86 23.30 -6.22
C ASP A 139 -14.60 23.60 -4.74
N THR A 140 -15.57 24.25 -4.09
CA THR A 140 -15.50 24.58 -2.65
C THR A 140 -15.49 23.30 -1.80
N LEU A 141 -16.34 22.33 -2.13
CA LEU A 141 -16.38 21.04 -1.46
C LEU A 141 -15.06 20.27 -1.65
N LEU A 142 -14.58 20.17 -2.90
CA LEU A 142 -13.35 19.46 -3.23
C LEU A 142 -12.12 20.10 -2.58
N SER A 143 -12.08 21.42 -2.54
CA SER A 143 -11.01 22.19 -1.87
C SER A 143 -11.05 21.97 -0.36
N SER A 144 -12.23 21.98 0.25
CA SER A 144 -12.40 21.73 1.70
C SER A 144 -11.99 20.31 2.08
N LEU A 145 -12.37 19.32 1.26
CA LEU A 145 -11.96 17.93 1.43
C LEU A 145 -10.44 17.76 1.27
N SER A 146 -9.85 18.37 0.24
CA SER A 146 -8.40 18.31 0.01
C SER A 146 -7.62 18.94 1.16
N SER A 147 -8.03 20.13 1.60
CA SER A 147 -7.45 20.84 2.76
C SER A 147 -7.55 20.02 4.05
N THR A 148 -8.73 19.41 4.29
CA THR A 148 -8.92 18.53 5.45
C THR A 148 -7.99 17.31 5.40
N MET A 149 -7.84 16.71 4.22
CA MET A 149 -6.92 15.60 4.03
C MET A 149 -5.46 16.04 4.20
N ASP A 150 -5.07 17.24 3.74
CA ASP A 150 -3.72 17.79 3.93
C ASP A 150 -3.41 18.06 5.40
N LEU A 151 -4.41 18.50 6.16
CA LEU A 151 -4.31 18.73 7.59
C LEU A 151 -4.19 17.41 8.37
N LEU A 152 -5.08 16.45 8.11
CA LEU A 152 -5.18 15.21 8.88
C LEU A 152 -4.16 14.15 8.46
N CYS A 153 -3.81 14.11 7.18
CA CYS A 153 -2.90 13.12 6.60
C CYS A 153 -2.08 13.75 5.46
N PRO A 154 -1.09 14.59 5.81
CA PRO A 154 -0.23 15.20 4.81
C PRO A 154 0.47 14.14 3.97
N LEU A 155 0.73 14.49 2.71
CA LEU A 155 1.48 13.64 1.80
C LEU A 155 2.87 13.38 2.37
N SER A 156 3.19 12.11 2.55
CA SER A 156 4.49 11.66 3.04
C SER A 156 5.22 10.93 1.93
N THR A 157 6.48 11.31 1.71
CA THR A 157 7.34 10.61 0.76
C THR A 157 8.04 9.46 1.46
N ILE A 158 7.61 8.24 1.16
CA ILE A 158 8.25 7.03 1.65
C ILE A 158 9.31 6.61 0.63
N ARG A 159 10.57 6.59 1.08
CA ARG A 159 11.65 5.96 0.32
C ARG A 159 11.49 4.46 0.43
N LYS A 160 11.11 3.79 -0.65
CA LYS A 160 11.14 2.33 -0.69
C LYS A 160 12.62 1.92 -0.68
N LYS A 161 13.08 1.29 0.40
CA LYS A 161 14.38 0.63 0.38
C LYS A 161 14.26 -0.47 -0.67
N ASN A 162 15.19 -0.48 -1.63
CA ASN A 162 15.46 -1.65 -2.43
C ASN A 162 16.11 -2.68 -1.50
N SER A 163 15.27 -3.32 -0.69
CA SER A 163 15.60 -4.61 -0.10
C SER A 163 15.72 -5.54 -1.29
N SER A 164 16.93 -5.76 -1.79
CA SER A 164 17.19 -6.93 -2.61
C SER A 164 16.67 -8.10 -1.80
N THR A 165 15.61 -8.75 -2.27
CA THR A 165 15.19 -10.02 -1.69
C THR A 165 16.43 -10.89 -1.65
N SER A 166 16.67 -11.51 -0.50
CA SER A 166 17.83 -12.39 -0.33
C SER A 166 17.88 -13.34 -1.53
N PRO A 167 19.00 -13.46 -2.26
CA PRO A 167 19.04 -14.21 -3.51
C PRO A 167 18.63 -15.69 -3.40
N TRP A 168 18.67 -16.25 -2.19
CA TRP A 168 18.24 -17.60 -1.85
C TRP A 168 16.75 -17.72 -1.49
N LEU A 169 15.99 -16.62 -1.48
CA LEU A 169 14.57 -16.58 -1.15
C LEU A 169 13.74 -16.81 -2.41
N SER A 170 13.36 -18.07 -2.66
CA SER A 170 12.51 -18.46 -3.79
C SER A 170 11.02 -18.18 -3.53
N ASP A 171 10.21 -18.14 -4.60
CA ASP A 171 8.75 -17.98 -4.50
C ASP A 171 8.10 -19.07 -3.65
N VAL A 172 8.61 -20.31 -3.72
CA VAL A 172 8.18 -21.43 -2.88
C VAL A 172 8.41 -21.12 -1.40
N LEU A 173 9.57 -20.56 -1.06
CA LEU A 173 9.91 -20.21 0.33
C LEU A 173 9.05 -19.02 0.82
N CYS A 174 8.75 -18.06 -0.06
CA CYS A 174 7.80 -16.99 0.20
C CYS A 174 6.37 -17.51 0.48
N ASN A 175 5.91 -18.49 -0.30
CA ASN A 175 4.60 -19.13 -0.08
C ASN A 175 4.56 -19.87 1.26
N ASN A 176 5.59 -20.68 1.56
CA ASN A 176 5.70 -21.40 2.84
C ASN A 176 5.70 -20.43 4.04
N GLN A 177 6.31 -19.24 3.87
CA GLN A 177 6.27 -18.18 4.89
C GLN A 177 4.84 -17.62 5.07
N GLY A 178 4.07 -17.51 4.00
CA GLY A 178 2.65 -17.15 4.04
C GLY A 178 1.82 -18.16 4.82
N GLU A 179 1.98 -19.45 4.53
CA GLU A 179 1.32 -20.55 5.24
C GLU A 179 1.68 -20.55 6.73
N LEU A 180 2.97 -20.39 7.05
CA LEU A 180 3.44 -20.30 8.43
C LEU A 180 2.79 -19.14 9.20
N ARG A 181 2.68 -17.95 8.58
CA ARG A 181 1.98 -16.79 9.18
C ARG A 181 0.50 -17.07 9.38
N SER A 182 -0.15 -17.73 8.43
CA SER A 182 -1.56 -18.10 8.54
C SER A 182 -1.80 -19.12 9.66
N ALA A 183 -0.94 -20.12 9.79
CA ALA A 183 -0.98 -21.09 10.90
C ALA A 183 -0.74 -20.41 12.26
N ALA A 184 0.22 -19.49 12.35
CA ALA A 184 0.49 -18.72 13.56
C ALA A 184 -0.73 -17.87 13.99
N ARG A 185 -1.39 -17.19 13.03
CA ARG A 185 -2.62 -16.43 13.28
C ARG A 185 -3.77 -17.34 13.71
N LYS A 186 -3.90 -18.51 13.08
CA LYS A 186 -4.93 -19.51 13.43
C LYS A 186 -4.76 -19.95 14.87
N TRP A 187 -3.56 -20.39 15.26
CA TRP A 187 -3.26 -20.77 16.65
C TRP A 187 -3.51 -19.63 17.63
N LYS A 188 -3.08 -18.40 17.31
CA LYS A 188 -3.31 -17.23 18.18
C LYS A 188 -4.81 -16.93 18.39
N LYS A 189 -5.67 -17.29 17.43
CA LYS A 189 -7.13 -17.12 17.50
C LYS A 189 -7.82 -18.29 18.21
N SER A 190 -7.44 -19.53 17.90
CA SER A 190 -8.10 -20.73 18.42
C SER A 190 -7.63 -21.12 19.82
N ASN A 191 -6.36 -20.85 20.13
CA ASN A 191 -5.66 -21.27 21.36
C ASN A 191 -5.76 -22.78 21.64
N LEU A 192 -5.84 -23.59 20.58
CA LEU A 192 -5.89 -25.05 20.66
C LEU A 192 -4.49 -25.67 20.46
N ASP A 193 -4.20 -26.72 21.21
CA ASP A 193 -2.92 -27.45 21.10
C ASP A 193 -2.70 -28.09 19.73
N THR A 194 -3.78 -28.53 19.07
CA THR A 194 -3.70 -29.10 17.71
C THR A 194 -3.18 -28.08 16.69
N ASP A 195 -3.63 -26.83 16.79
CA ASP A 195 -3.15 -25.73 15.94
C ASP A 195 -1.73 -25.30 16.32
N LEU A 196 -1.35 -25.39 17.60
CA LEU A 196 0.04 -25.17 18.04
C LEU A 196 0.99 -26.21 17.45
N ILE A 197 0.61 -27.49 17.48
CA ILE A 197 1.39 -28.58 16.88
C ILE A 197 1.53 -28.35 15.37
N SER A 198 0.44 -28.03 14.68
CA SER A 198 0.47 -27.72 13.24
C SER A 198 1.41 -26.56 12.92
N TYR A 199 1.33 -25.46 13.67
CA TYR A 199 2.23 -24.32 13.52
C TYR A 199 3.70 -24.70 13.76
N ARG A 200 4.01 -25.45 14.83
CA ARG A 200 5.38 -25.89 15.13
C ARG A 200 5.95 -26.82 14.06
N THR A 201 5.14 -27.72 13.53
CA THR A 201 5.55 -28.59 12.42
C THR A 201 5.88 -27.78 11.17
N LEU A 202 5.03 -26.81 10.82
CA LEU A 202 5.30 -25.90 9.70
C LEU A 202 6.55 -25.04 9.94
N LEU A 203 6.77 -24.56 11.16
CA LEU A 203 7.95 -23.78 11.53
C LEU A 203 9.24 -24.59 11.36
N SER A 204 9.23 -25.85 11.80
CA SER A 204 10.35 -26.76 11.64
C SER A 204 10.66 -27.01 10.16
N LYS A 205 9.64 -27.36 9.37
CA LYS A 205 9.77 -27.53 7.92
C LYS A 205 10.32 -26.28 7.24
N PHE A 206 9.75 -25.12 7.53
CA PHE A 206 10.21 -23.84 6.97
C PHE A 206 11.68 -23.56 7.31
N SER A 207 12.11 -23.86 8.54
CA SER A 207 13.51 -23.68 8.97
C SER A 207 14.47 -24.59 8.20
N LEU A 208 14.07 -25.83 7.91
CA LEU A 208 14.83 -26.76 7.08
C LEU A 208 14.90 -26.26 5.63
N ASP A 209 13.78 -25.83 5.05
CA ASP A 209 13.72 -25.30 3.69
C ASP A 209 14.61 -24.06 3.53
N VAL A 210 14.59 -23.13 4.49
CA VAL A 210 15.47 -21.95 4.52
C VAL A 210 16.94 -22.36 4.56
N THR A 211 17.27 -23.34 5.40
CA THR A 211 18.66 -23.80 5.55
C THR A 211 19.14 -24.48 4.26
N SER A 212 18.31 -25.32 3.66
CA SER A 212 18.58 -25.99 2.39
C SER A 212 18.78 -25.00 1.24
N ALA A 213 17.88 -24.01 1.12
CA ALA A 213 17.97 -22.97 0.09
C ALA A 213 19.25 -22.12 0.22
N LYS A 214 19.57 -21.69 1.45
CA LYS A 214 20.84 -20.96 1.73
C LYS A 214 22.05 -21.80 1.39
N THR A 215 22.06 -23.07 1.80
CA THR A 215 23.19 -23.99 1.57
C THR A 215 23.42 -24.19 0.08
N SER A 216 22.35 -24.47 -0.67
CA SER A 216 22.40 -24.67 -2.13
C SER A 216 22.93 -23.42 -2.83
N PHE A 217 22.40 -22.25 -2.48
CA PHE A 217 22.82 -20.98 -3.06
C PHE A 217 24.31 -20.68 -2.82
N TYR A 218 24.79 -20.81 -1.58
CA TYR A 218 26.20 -20.53 -1.30
C TYR A 218 27.13 -21.59 -1.88
N LYS A 219 26.71 -22.85 -1.94
CA LYS A 219 27.47 -23.92 -2.60
C LYS A 219 27.65 -23.61 -4.08
N GLU A 220 26.57 -23.32 -4.80
CA GLU A 220 26.61 -22.94 -6.22
C GLU A 220 27.46 -21.67 -6.45
N LYS A 221 27.31 -20.67 -5.57
CA LYS A 221 28.08 -19.42 -5.65
C LYS A 221 29.58 -19.64 -5.47
N LEU A 222 29.97 -20.56 -4.57
CA LEU A 222 31.37 -20.96 -4.36
C LEU A 222 31.90 -21.74 -5.56
N GLU A 223 31.14 -22.72 -6.08
CA GLU A 223 31.51 -23.52 -7.25
C GLU A 223 31.70 -22.64 -8.50
N THR A 224 30.77 -21.71 -8.75
CA THR A 224 30.84 -20.76 -9.88
C THR A 224 32.02 -19.80 -9.76
N SER A 225 32.47 -19.50 -8.54
CA SER A 225 33.59 -18.59 -8.29
C SER A 225 34.92 -19.33 -8.08
N ALA A 226 34.96 -20.66 -8.23
CA ALA A 226 36.10 -21.49 -7.85
C ALA A 226 37.42 -21.13 -8.55
N GLN A 227 37.33 -20.59 -9.77
CA GLN A 227 38.48 -20.21 -10.59
C GLN A 227 39.05 -18.82 -10.24
N ASP A 228 38.36 -18.03 -9.41
CA ASP A 228 38.77 -16.67 -9.03
C ASP A 228 38.96 -16.59 -7.50
N PRO A 229 40.21 -16.71 -7.00
CA PRO A 229 40.49 -16.73 -5.57
C PRO A 229 40.11 -15.41 -4.89
N ARG A 230 40.08 -14.28 -5.62
CA ARG A 230 39.68 -12.98 -5.07
C ARG A 230 38.18 -12.94 -4.81
N LYS A 231 37.37 -13.48 -5.74
CA LYS A 231 35.92 -13.63 -5.53
C LYS A 231 35.59 -14.60 -4.40
N LEU A 232 36.28 -15.74 -4.33
CA LEU A 232 36.12 -16.67 -3.20
C LEU A 232 36.42 -16.00 -1.87
N TYR A 233 37.55 -15.31 -1.76
CA TYR A 233 37.91 -14.60 -0.53
C TYR A 233 36.87 -13.55 -0.15
N ASN A 234 36.35 -12.79 -1.11
CA ASN A 234 35.28 -11.82 -0.86
C ASN A 234 33.98 -12.49 -0.37
N ILE A 235 33.62 -13.66 -0.90
CA ILE A 235 32.45 -14.44 -0.44
C ILE A 235 32.66 -14.89 1.01
N PHE A 236 33.82 -15.48 1.33
CA PHE A 236 34.14 -15.91 2.70
C PHE A 236 34.19 -14.75 3.68
N SER A 237 34.85 -13.65 3.31
CA SER A 237 34.93 -12.45 4.14
C SER A 237 33.55 -11.87 4.43
N SER A 238 32.66 -11.83 3.43
CA SER A 238 31.27 -11.40 3.62
C SER A 238 30.44 -12.33 4.52
N LEU A 239 30.74 -13.63 4.55
CA LEU A 239 30.03 -14.61 5.38
C LEU A 239 30.51 -14.59 6.84
N LEU A 240 31.82 -14.45 7.04
CA LEU A 240 32.46 -14.50 8.35
C LEU A 240 32.45 -13.14 9.06
N ASN A 241 32.46 -12.05 8.29
CA ASN A 241 32.43 -10.69 8.79
C ASN A 241 31.15 -9.98 8.29
N PRO A 242 29.96 -10.33 8.83
CA PRO A 242 28.76 -9.59 8.49
C PRO A 242 28.96 -8.11 8.85
N PRO A 243 28.39 -7.17 8.07
CA PRO A 243 28.46 -5.75 8.40
C PRO A 243 27.91 -5.55 9.82
N ALA A 244 28.57 -4.69 10.59
CA ALA A 244 28.16 -4.39 11.95
C ALA A 244 26.66 -4.04 11.95
N PRO A 245 25.87 -4.56 12.90
CA PRO A 245 24.48 -4.14 13.03
C PRO A 245 24.43 -2.62 13.09
N PRO A 246 23.41 -1.97 12.48
CA PRO A 246 23.26 -0.53 12.59
C PRO A 246 23.32 -0.17 14.08
N SER A 247 24.07 0.88 14.39
CA SER A 247 24.22 1.36 15.76
C SER A 247 22.84 1.39 16.43
N PRO A 248 22.68 0.83 17.64
CA PRO A 248 21.40 0.85 18.31
C PRO A 248 20.89 2.29 18.30
N SER A 249 19.60 2.48 18.01
CA SER A 249 18.97 3.78 18.12
C SER A 249 19.38 4.38 19.45
N SER A 250 19.95 5.59 19.47
CA SER A 250 20.42 6.25 20.70
C SER A 250 19.29 6.51 21.71
N LEU A 251 18.07 6.12 21.37
CA LEU A 251 16.88 6.15 22.20
C LEU A 251 17.02 5.11 23.31
N THR A 252 17.25 5.62 24.51
CA THR A 252 17.23 4.86 25.75
C THR A 252 15.79 4.61 26.21
N ALA A 253 15.61 3.68 27.15
CA ALA A 253 14.31 3.49 27.82
C ALA A 253 13.82 4.77 28.52
N LYS A 254 14.73 5.67 28.89
CA LYS A 254 14.42 6.98 29.45
C LYS A 254 13.85 7.93 28.40
N ASP A 255 14.38 7.93 27.19
CA ASP A 255 13.84 8.70 26.06
C ASP A 255 12.44 8.21 25.67
N PHE A 256 12.21 6.90 25.76
CA PHE A 256 10.88 6.33 25.58
C PHE A 256 9.91 6.79 26.67
N ALA A 257 10.31 6.69 27.95
CA ALA A 257 9.46 7.10 29.06
C ALA A 257 9.12 8.60 28.99
N THR A 258 10.13 9.45 28.81
CA THR A 258 9.97 10.91 28.68
C THR A 258 9.05 11.28 27.53
N PHE A 259 9.22 10.68 26.35
CA PHE A 259 8.33 10.92 25.21
C PHE A 259 6.85 10.66 25.54
N TYR A 260 6.55 9.55 26.22
CA TYR A 260 5.16 9.23 26.58
C TYR A 260 4.64 10.12 27.72
N THR A 261 5.48 10.45 28.69
CA THR A 261 5.12 11.40 29.75
C THR A 261 4.78 12.78 29.16
N GLU A 262 5.66 13.32 28.31
CA GLU A 262 5.46 14.61 27.63
C GLU A 262 4.27 14.57 26.65
N LYS A 263 4.04 13.42 26.00
CA LYS A 263 2.87 13.23 25.13
C LYS A 263 1.57 13.28 25.93
N ILE A 264 1.51 12.59 27.07
CA ILE A 264 0.35 12.60 27.96
C ILE A 264 0.13 14.02 28.47
N GLU A 265 1.19 14.71 28.90
CA GLU A 265 1.11 16.08 29.40
C GLU A 265 0.55 17.04 28.32
N ARG A 266 1.07 16.98 27.08
CA ARG A 266 0.52 17.76 25.96
C ARG A 266 -0.96 17.50 25.72
N ILE A 267 -1.38 16.24 25.77
CA ILE A 267 -2.80 15.87 25.63
C ILE A 267 -3.62 16.45 26.79
N CYS A 268 -3.16 16.33 28.03
CA CYS A 268 -3.84 16.90 29.19
C CYS A 268 -3.97 18.44 29.09
N GLN A 269 -2.92 19.13 28.66
CA GLN A 269 -2.93 20.58 28.46
C GLN A 269 -3.99 21.02 27.44
N THR A 270 -4.23 20.25 26.37
CA THR A 270 -5.29 20.57 25.40
C THR A 270 -6.71 20.52 25.99
N PHE A 271 -6.92 19.80 27.09
CA PHE A 271 -8.21 19.75 27.78
C PHE A 271 -8.36 20.83 28.87
N THR A 272 -7.25 21.30 29.46
CA THR A 272 -7.30 22.33 30.51
C THR A 272 -7.51 23.75 29.96
N SER A 273 -7.23 23.98 28.67
CA SER A 273 -7.41 25.29 28.03
C SER A 273 -8.85 25.64 27.62
N LEU A 274 -9.86 24.86 28.03
CA LEU A 274 -11.26 25.31 27.90
C LEU A 274 -11.58 26.31 29.02
N PRO A 275 -11.92 27.59 28.73
CA PRO A 275 -12.28 28.54 29.76
C PRO A 275 -13.64 28.14 30.36
N THR A 276 -13.65 27.92 31.66
CA THR A 276 -14.86 27.83 32.48
C THR A 276 -15.58 29.17 32.45
N SER A 277 -16.55 29.33 31.55
CA SER A 277 -17.55 30.39 31.65
C SER A 277 -18.37 30.17 32.92
N SER A 278 -18.09 30.99 33.93
CA SER A 278 -18.81 31.07 35.20
C SER A 278 -20.23 31.58 34.98
N THR A 279 -21.20 30.68 34.97
CA THR A 279 -22.63 31.04 35.09
C THR A 279 -22.95 31.30 36.56
N SER A 280 -22.99 32.57 36.94
CA SER A 280 -23.57 33.05 38.20
C SER A 280 -25.08 32.85 38.18
N HIS A 281 -25.59 31.82 38.87
CA HIS A 281 -27.03 31.66 39.11
C HIS A 281 -27.45 32.46 40.34
N SER A 282 -28.30 33.46 40.10
CA SER A 282 -29.01 34.27 41.09
C SER A 282 -29.91 33.41 41.98
N GLN A 283 -29.78 33.53 43.30
CA GLN A 283 -30.70 32.95 44.27
C GLN A 283 -32.03 33.72 44.24
N HIS A 284 -33.14 32.99 44.10
CA HIS A 284 -34.47 33.53 44.39
C HIS A 284 -35.01 32.79 45.62
N SER A 285 -35.14 33.54 46.72
CA SER A 285 -35.78 33.11 47.96
C SER A 285 -37.30 33.13 47.79
N THR A 286 -37.98 32.09 48.30
CA THR A 286 -39.39 32.17 48.72
C THR A 286 -39.66 31.18 49.84
N THR A 287 -39.96 31.74 51.01
CA THR A 287 -40.77 31.20 52.13
C THR A 287 -41.62 32.38 52.63
N PRO A 288 -42.76 32.18 53.31
CA PRO A 288 -43.09 31.06 54.20
C PRO A 288 -44.29 30.19 53.79
#